data_AF-A0A212FLY0-F1
#
_entry.id   AF-A0A212FLY0-F1
#
_cell.length_a   1.000
_cell.length_b   1.000
_cell.length_c   1.000
_cell.angle_alpha   90.00
_cell.angle_beta   90.00
_cell.angle_gamma   90.00
#
_symmetry.space_group_name_H-M   'P 1'
#
loop_
_entity.id
_entity.type
_entity.pdbx_description
1 polymer ?
#
loop_
_entity_poly.entity_id
_entity_poly.type
_entity_poly.pdbx_seq_one_letter_code
_entity_poly.pdbx_strand_id
1 'polypeptide(L)'
;MTIGDVVQQEFEYQTNVIHTRYDWDRAARMFVVGTAMGPVHHYYYHYLDKLLPEISLKTVGKKILSDQLLASPSTILCFYYGMGFLERKTFKESTEEIKQKIKLTYMGDCLFWPPVQFLNFYYLPSHYRVFYINFATMIYNVFLSYMKHYDQHK
;
A
#
# COMPACT_ATOMS: atom_id res chain seq x y z
N MET A 1 7.66 3.36 0.92
CA MET A 1 7.20 3.20 -0.48
C MET A 1 8.35 3.23 -1.47
N THR A 2 9.28 4.19 -1.39
CA THR A 2 10.43 4.37 -2.32
C THR A 2 11.22 3.09 -2.59
N ILE A 3 11.59 2.32 -1.57
CA ILE A 3 12.36 1.07 -1.77
C ILE A 3 11.58 0.08 -2.63
N GLY A 4 10.28 -0.10 -2.38
CA GLY A 4 9.44 -0.98 -3.19
C GLY A 4 9.31 -0.50 -4.63
N ASP A 5 9.29 0.81 -4.84
CA ASP A 5 9.30 1.41 -6.17
C ASP A 5 10.63 1.17 -6.91
N VAL A 6 11.78 1.36 -6.25
CA VAL A 6 13.10 1.07 -6.84
C VAL A 6 13.22 -0.41 -7.22
N VAL A 7 12.74 -1.32 -6.37
CA VAL A 7 12.71 -2.76 -6.68
C VAL A 7 11.82 -3.03 -7.90
N GLN A 8 10.64 -2.41 -7.97
CA GLN A 8 9.75 -2.55 -9.10
C GLN A 8 10.36 -2.02 -10.41
N GLN A 9 11.03 -0.86 -10.35
CA GLN A 9 11.73 -0.29 -11.51
C GLN A 9 12.89 -1.18 -11.98
N GLU A 10 13.62 -1.82 -11.05
CA GLU A 10 14.65 -2.81 -11.42
C GLU A 10 14.02 -3.99 -12.17
N PHE A 11 12.88 -4.52 -11.73
CA PHE A 11 12.15 -5.55 -12.46
C PHE A 11 11.72 -5.08 -13.86
N GLU A 12 11.18 -3.87 -13.97
CA GLU A 12 10.79 -3.26 -15.26
C GLU A 12 11.99 -3.10 -16.21
N TYR A 13 13.16 -2.72 -15.68
CA TYR A 13 14.39 -2.59 -16.46
C TYR A 13 14.91 -3.94 -16.95
N GLN A 14 14.97 -4.95 -16.08
CA GLN A 14 15.44 -6.30 -16.42
C GLN A 14 14.49 -7.00 -17.40
N THR A 15 13.21 -6.65 -17.41
CA THR A 15 12.19 -7.18 -18.34
C THR A 15 12.04 -6.35 -19.63
N ASN A 16 12.89 -5.33 -19.84
CA ASN A 16 12.88 -4.41 -20.98
C ASN A 16 11.55 -3.64 -21.16
N VAL A 17 10.79 -3.43 -20.07
CA VAL A 17 9.58 -2.58 -20.09
C VAL A 17 9.97 -1.10 -20.08
N ILE A 18 11.05 -0.75 -19.37
CA ILE A 18 11.62 0.61 -19.36
C ILE A 18 13.04 0.60 -19.91
N HIS A 19 13.42 1.67 -20.61
CA HIS A 19 14.77 1.85 -21.15
C HIS A 19 15.72 2.55 -20.17
N THR A 20 15.17 3.35 -19.24
CA THR A 20 15.93 4.02 -18.17
C THR A 20 15.80 3.22 -16.89
N ARG A 21 16.93 2.91 -16.23
CA ARG A 21 16.95 2.04 -15.05
C ARG A 21 16.20 2.61 -13.84
N TYR A 22 16.34 3.92 -13.58
CA TYR A 22 15.71 4.58 -12.45
C TYR A 22 15.10 5.93 -12.85
N ASP A 23 13.80 6.07 -12.64
CA ASP A 23 13.04 7.31 -12.57
C ASP A 23 12.99 7.79 -11.11
N TRP A 24 13.84 8.77 -10.81
CA TRP A 24 13.94 9.35 -9.48
C TRP A 24 12.75 10.27 -9.14
N ASP A 25 12.06 10.83 -10.14
CA ASP A 25 10.87 11.63 -9.91
C ASP A 25 9.72 10.73 -9.44
N ARG A 26 9.53 9.56 -10.07
CA ARG A 26 8.59 8.51 -9.61
C ARG A 26 8.90 8.10 -8.17
N ALA A 27 10.17 7.81 -7.88
CA ALA A 27 10.61 7.41 -6.55
C ALA A 27 10.37 8.51 -5.49
N ALA A 28 10.56 9.78 -5.86
CA ALA A 28 10.30 10.93 -5.00
C ALA A 28 8.79 11.13 -4.74
N ARG A 29 7.92 10.95 -5.73
CA ARG A 29 6.46 11.01 -5.52
C ARG A 29 5.99 9.89 -4.59
N MET A 30 6.50 8.68 -4.79
CA MET A 30 6.26 7.54 -3.90
C MET A 30 6.74 7.82 -2.47
N PHE A 31 7.88 8.51 -2.31
CA PHE A 31 8.36 8.96 -1.00
C PHE A 31 7.37 9.92 -0.33
N VAL A 32 6.95 10.96 -1.04
CA VAL A 32 6.04 12.00 -0.51
C VAL A 32 4.71 11.39 -0.07
N VAL A 33 4.10 10.55 -0.92
CA VAL A 33 2.83 9.88 -0.59
C VAL A 33 2.99 8.95 0.60
N GLY A 34 4.06 8.14 0.63
CA GLY A 34 4.33 7.23 1.74
C GLY A 34 4.54 7.94 3.07
N THR A 35 5.30 9.03 3.08
CA THR A 35 5.53 9.84 4.28
C THR A 35 4.26 10.53 4.77
N ALA A 36 3.39 10.99 3.85
CA ALA A 36 2.11 11.60 4.22
C ALA A 36 1.13 10.57 4.84
N MET A 37 1.12 9.34 4.32
CA MET A 37 0.19 8.30 4.78
C MET A 37 0.64 7.61 6.07
N GLY A 38 1.96 7.53 6.32
CA GLY A 38 2.52 6.86 7.49
C GLY A 38 1.93 7.29 8.85
N PRO A 39 1.87 8.60 9.17
CA PRO A 39 1.24 9.09 10.40
C PRO A 39 -0.24 8.71 10.51
N VAL A 40 -0.98 8.77 9.40
CA VAL A 40 -2.41 8.41 9.36
C VAL A 40 -2.61 6.95 9.74
N HIS A 41 -1.81 6.03 9.16
CA HIS A 41 -1.82 4.62 9.52
C HIS A 41 -1.42 4.39 10.98
N HIS A 42 -0.40 5.10 11.48
CA HIS A 42 0.03 4.99 12.88
C HIS A 42 -1.12 5.29 13.85
N TYR A 43 -1.81 6.42 13.67
CA TYR A 43 -2.94 6.79 14.52
C TYR A 43 -4.14 5.86 14.35
N TYR A 44 -4.39 5.36 13.14
CA TYR A 44 -5.45 4.39 12.87
C TYR A 44 -5.25 3.09 13.67
N TYR A 45 -4.07 2.46 13.57
CA TYR A 45 -3.80 1.22 14.30
C TYR A 45 -3.75 1.43 15.81
N HIS A 46 -3.21 2.56 16.28
CA HIS A 46 -3.22 2.90 17.69
C HIS A 46 -4.64 3.08 18.24
N TYR A 47 -5.54 3.72 17.48
CA TYR A 47 -6.96 3.83 17.85
C TYR A 47 -7.66 2.47 17.83
N LEU A 48 -7.38 1.65 16.81
CA LEU A 48 -7.94 0.31 16.67
C LEU A 48 -7.52 -0.59 17.84
N ASP A 49 -6.26 -0.51 18.29
CA ASP A 49 -5.76 -1.25 19.45
C ASP A 49 -6.39 -0.78 20.77
N LYS A 50 -6.70 0.52 20.91
CA LYS A 50 -7.44 1.05 22.06
C LYS A 50 -8.89 0.58 22.11
N LEU A 51 -9.56 0.53 20.96
CA LEU A 51 -10.94 0.05 20.87
C LEU A 51 -11.05 -1.46 21.07
N LEU A 52 -10.01 -2.19 20.67
CA LEU A 52 -9.98 -3.64 20.65
C LEU A 52 -8.70 -4.17 21.32
N PRO A 53 -8.57 -4.00 22.65
CA PRO A 53 -7.34 -4.31 23.39
C PRO A 53 -7.14 -5.82 23.63
N GLU A 54 -8.22 -6.61 23.60
CA GLU A 54 -8.17 -8.04 23.92
C GLU A 54 -7.62 -8.87 22.75
N ILE A 55 -6.64 -9.74 23.03
CA ILE A 55 -6.06 -10.65 22.03
C ILE A 55 -6.92 -11.91 21.96
N SER A 56 -8.00 -11.84 21.17
CA SER A 56 -8.85 -12.99 20.84
C SER A 56 -9.03 -13.14 19.34
N LEU A 57 -9.30 -14.35 18.85
CA LEU A 57 -9.58 -14.59 17.42
C LEU A 57 -10.73 -13.70 16.91
N LYS A 58 -11.73 -13.45 17.76
CA LYS A 58 -12.86 -12.56 17.47
C LYS A 58 -12.39 -11.12 17.29
N THR A 59 -11.49 -10.65 18.15
CA THR A 59 -10.91 -9.32 18.05
C THR A 59 -10.02 -9.18 16.81
N VAL A 60 -9.16 -10.16 16.53
CA VAL A 60 -8.31 -10.17 15.33
C VAL A 60 -9.17 -10.14 14.06
N GLY A 61 -10.23 -10.96 14.00
CA GLY A 61 -11.16 -10.94 12.87
C GLY A 61 -11.84 -9.57 12.68
N LYS A 62 -12.27 -8.91 13.76
CA LYS A 62 -12.83 -7.55 13.68
C LYS A 62 -11.81 -6.52 13.19
N LYS A 63 -10.56 -6.62 13.64
CA LYS A 63 -9.48 -5.73 13.17
C LYS A 63 -9.25 -5.90 11.67
N ILE A 64 -9.11 -7.14 11.20
CA ILE A 64 -8.93 -7.44 9.77
C ILE A 64 -10.13 -6.95 8.95
N LEU A 65 -11.36 -7.20 9.40
CA LEU A 65 -12.54 -6.71 8.70
C LEU A 65 -12.60 -5.19 8.64
N SER A 66 -12.27 -4.50 9.74
CA SER A 66 -12.23 -3.04 9.75
C SER A 66 -11.15 -2.49 8.83
N ASP A 67 -9.98 -3.13 8.80
CA ASP A 67 -8.88 -2.76 7.94
C ASP A 67 -9.31 -2.87 6.48
N GLN A 68 -9.86 -4.03 6.09
CA GLN A 68 -10.26 -4.30 4.71
C GLN A 68 -11.45 -3.46 4.23
N LEU A 69 -12.43 -3.16 5.09
CA LEU A 69 -13.62 -2.42 4.68
C LEU A 69 -13.47 -0.89 4.74
N LEU A 70 -12.58 -0.38 5.60
CA LEU A 70 -12.45 1.06 5.83
C LEU A 70 -11.04 1.57 5.52
N ALA A 71 -10.01 0.95 6.08
CA ALA A 71 -8.64 1.42 5.93
C ALA A 71 -8.10 1.16 4.52
N SER A 72 -8.29 -0.04 3.97
CA SER A 72 -7.79 -0.40 2.64
C SER A 72 -8.38 0.45 1.52
N PRO A 73 -9.72 0.64 1.41
CA PRO A 73 -10.29 1.47 0.35
C PRO A 73 -9.85 2.92 0.46
N SER A 74 -9.82 3.48 1.68
CA SER A 74 -9.37 4.86 1.90
C SER A 74 -7.89 5.03 1.56
N THR A 75 -7.03 4.09 1.98
CA THR A 75 -5.60 4.06 1.68
C THR A 75 -5.35 4.02 0.18
N ILE A 76 -6.04 3.14 -0.55
CA ILE A 76 -5.92 3.01 -2.01
C ILE A 76 -6.34 4.31 -2.71
N LEU A 77 -7.47 4.90 -2.31
CA LEU A 77 -7.94 6.17 -2.88
C LEU A 77 -6.94 7.30 -2.60
N CYS A 78 -6.47 7.44 -1.36
CA CYS A 78 -5.46 8.44 -0.98
C CYS A 78 -4.17 8.25 -1.78
N PHE A 79 -3.74 7.01 -1.98
CA PHE A 79 -2.56 6.69 -2.77
C PHE A 79 -2.72 7.16 -4.23
N TYR A 80 -3.79 6.75 -4.92
CA TYR A 80 -3.99 7.10 -6.33
C TYR A 80 -4.23 8.61 -6.54
N TYR A 81 -5.02 9.26 -5.69
CA TYR A 81 -5.21 10.71 -5.78
C TYR A 81 -3.93 11.48 -5.42
N GLY A 82 -3.20 11.04 -4.40
CA GLY A 82 -1.93 11.64 -4.01
C GLY A 82 -0.89 11.54 -5.13
N MET A 83 -0.76 10.36 -5.73
CA MET A 83 0.11 10.17 -6.89
C MET A 83 -0.35 10.98 -8.11
N GLY A 84 -1.65 10.97 -8.43
CA GLY A 84 -2.21 11.74 -9.54
C GLY A 84 -1.96 13.24 -9.39
N PHE A 85 -2.13 13.79 -8.18
CA PHE A 85 -1.81 15.19 -7.88
C PHE A 85 -0.33 15.51 -8.11
N LEU A 86 0.59 14.66 -7.64
CA LEU A 86 2.03 14.86 -7.82
C LEU A 86 2.49 14.63 -9.28
N GLU A 87 1.76 13.81 -10.03
CA GLU A 87 1.91 13.62 -11.48
C GLU A 87 1.28 14.76 -12.30
N ARG A 88 0.68 15.77 -11.65
CA ARG A 88 -0.03 16.90 -12.27
C ARG A 88 -1.24 16.49 -13.11
N LYS A 89 -1.87 15.36 -12.80
CA LYS A 89 -3.13 14.93 -13.40
C LYS A 89 -4.29 15.74 -12.85
N THR A 90 -5.29 15.97 -13.69
CA THR A 90 -6.56 16.52 -13.26
C THR A 90 -7.31 15.53 -12.36
N PHE A 91 -8.26 16.03 -11.57
CA PHE A 91 -9.12 15.19 -10.75
C PHE A 91 -9.89 14.15 -11.58
N LYS A 92 -10.34 14.55 -12.78
CA LYS A 92 -11.06 13.68 -13.70
C LYS A 92 -10.16 12.53 -14.20
N GLU A 93 -8.94 12.82 -14.63
CA GLU A 93 -7.98 11.79 -15.07
C GLU A 93 -7.63 10.82 -13.94
N SER A 94 -7.40 11.34 -12.74
CA SER A 94 -7.11 10.52 -11.56
C SER A 94 -8.29 9.61 -11.21
N THR A 95 -9.53 10.12 -11.32
CA THR A 95 -10.74 9.34 -11.07
C THR A 95 -10.92 8.22 -12.09
N GLU A 96 -10.65 8.48 -13.37
CA GLU A 96 -10.74 7.45 -14.41
C GLU A 96 -9.66 6.37 -14.22
N GLU A 97 -8.42 6.75 -13.86
CA GLU A 97 -7.36 5.81 -13.52
C GLU A 97 -7.77 4.91 -12.33
N ILE A 98 -8.34 5.52 -11.27
CA ILE A 98 -8.84 4.77 -10.12
C ILE A 98 -9.92 3.78 -10.56
N LYS A 99 -10.92 4.18 -11.35
CA LYS A 99 -11.99 3.26 -11.80
C LYS A 99 -11.45 2.03 -12.53
N GLN A 100 -10.38 2.20 -13.31
CA GLN A 100 -9.77 1.11 -14.05
C GLN A 100 -8.96 0.17 -13.13
N LYS A 101 -8.26 0.73 -12.14
CA LYS A 101 -7.27 -0.02 -11.34
C LYS A 101 -7.75 -0.44 -9.95
N ILE A 102 -8.78 0.19 -9.40
CA ILE A 102 -9.21 0.00 -8.01
C ILE A 102 -9.64 -1.43 -7.74
N LYS A 103 -10.35 -2.08 -8.68
CA LYS A 103 -10.82 -3.45 -8.51
C LYS A 103 -9.65 -4.42 -8.33
N LEU A 104 -8.65 -4.35 -9.21
CA LEU A 104 -7.47 -5.21 -9.14
C LEU A 104 -6.60 -4.88 -7.92
N THR A 105 -6.41 -3.59 -7.63
CA THR A 105 -5.63 -3.14 -6.47
C THR A 105 -6.26 -3.61 -5.16
N TYR A 106 -7.57 -3.45 -5.02
CA TYR A 106 -8.32 -3.87 -3.84
C TYR A 106 -8.40 -5.39 -3.69
N MET A 107 -8.56 -6.13 -4.79
CA MET A 107 -8.45 -7.59 -4.74
C MET A 107 -7.07 -8.04 -4.28
N GLY A 108 -6.00 -7.41 -4.77
CA GLY A 108 -4.63 -7.67 -4.30
C GLY A 108 -4.46 -7.36 -2.81
N ASP A 109 -5.04 -6.25 -2.34
CA ASP A 109 -5.06 -5.88 -0.92
C ASP A 109 -5.74 -6.94 -0.05
N CYS A 110 -6.96 -7.35 -0.43
CA CYS A 110 -7.75 -8.39 0.24
C CYS A 110 -7.09 -9.77 0.27
N LEU A 111 -6.21 -10.06 -0.69
CA LEU A 111 -5.47 -11.33 -0.72
C LEU A 111 -4.18 -11.25 0.10
N PHE A 112 -3.54 -10.07 0.14
CA PHE A 112 -2.24 -9.88 0.78
C PHE A 112 -2.36 -9.60 2.28
N TRP A 113 -3.21 -8.65 2.68
CA TRP A 113 -3.22 -8.16 4.05
C TRP A 113 -3.87 -9.07 5.07
N PRO A 114 -5.00 -9.74 4.82
CA PRO A 114 -5.59 -10.66 5.80
C PRO A 114 -4.64 -11.75 6.31
N PRO A 115 -3.89 -12.50 5.48
CA PRO A 115 -2.92 -13.46 5.99
C PRO A 115 -1.74 -12.79 6.70
N VAL A 116 -1.27 -11.64 6.19
CA VAL A 116 -0.18 -10.87 6.82
C VAL A 116 -0.58 -10.40 8.22
N GLN A 117 -1.76 -9.81 8.37
CA GLN A 117 -2.30 -9.30 9.63
C GLN A 117 -2.63 -10.44 10.60
N PHE A 118 -3.11 -11.58 10.09
CA PHE A 118 -3.30 -12.77 10.92
C PHE A 118 -2.00 -13.21 11.57
N LEU A 119 -0.91 -13.34 10.80
CA LEU A 119 0.41 -13.67 11.34
C LEU A 119 0.93 -12.60 12.31
N ASN A 120 0.73 -11.32 11.98
CA ASN A 120 1.13 -10.18 12.80
C ASN A 120 0.49 -10.18 14.20
N PHE A 121 -0.83 -10.36 14.27
CA PHE A 121 -1.56 -10.29 15.53
C PHE A 121 -1.57 -11.60 16.31
N TYR A 122 -1.60 -12.74 15.63
CA TYR A 122 -1.77 -14.05 16.26
C TYR A 122 -0.44 -14.72 16.62
N TYR A 123 0.55 -14.70 15.71
CA TYR A 123 1.78 -15.48 15.88
C TYR A 123 2.95 -14.66 16.42
N LEU A 124 3.06 -13.39 16.00
CA LEU A 124 4.26 -12.60 16.29
C LEU A 124 4.24 -11.91 17.66
N PRO A 125 5.31 -12.06 18.47
CA PRO A 125 5.54 -11.23 19.65
C PRO A 125 5.60 -9.75 19.30
N SER A 126 5.10 -8.89 20.20
CA SER A 126 4.95 -7.45 19.96
C SER A 126 6.22 -6.75 19.43
N HIS A 127 7.40 -7.15 19.92
CA HIS A 127 8.68 -6.55 19.52
C HIS A 127 9.08 -6.84 18.06
N TYR A 128 8.59 -7.92 17.45
CA TYR A 128 8.87 -8.24 16.04
C TYR A 128 7.82 -7.69 15.07
N ARG A 129 6.63 -7.30 15.57
CA ARG A 129 5.50 -6.86 14.73
C ARG A 129 5.85 -5.68 13.84
N VAL A 130 6.56 -4.70 14.39
CA VAL A 130 6.97 -3.49 13.65
C VAL A 130 7.90 -3.85 12.49
N PHE A 131 8.90 -4.71 12.72
CA PHE A 131 9.80 -5.13 11.66
C PHE A 131 9.07 -5.93 10.57
N TYR A 132 8.28 -6.92 10.99
CA TYR A 132 7.51 -7.77 10.09
C TYR A 132 6.52 -6.98 9.22
N ILE A 133 5.74 -6.07 9.82
CA ILE A 133 4.75 -5.30 9.08
C ILE A 133 5.44 -4.37 8.08
N ASN A 134 6.56 -3.74 8.44
CA ASN A 134 7.32 -2.90 7.51
C ASN A 134 7.89 -3.69 6.33
N PHE A 135 8.36 -4.92 6.58
CA PHE A 135 8.80 -5.82 5.52
C PHE A 135 7.66 -6.22 4.58
N ALA A 136 6.49 -6.60 5.13
CA ALA A 136 5.31 -6.90 4.33
C ALA A 136 4.83 -5.66 3.54
N THR A 137 4.83 -4.48 4.15
CA THR A 137 4.53 -3.20 3.49
C THR A 137 5.51 -2.93 2.34
N MET A 138 6.79 -3.25 2.48
CA MET A 138 7.76 -3.11 1.38
C MET A 138 7.35 -3.97 0.18
N ILE A 139 6.98 -5.24 0.39
CA ILE A 139 6.51 -6.14 -0.66
C ILE A 139 5.24 -5.58 -1.31
N TYR A 140 4.28 -5.14 -0.50
CA TYR A 140 3.04 -4.55 -1.02
C TYR A 140 3.30 -3.26 -1.82
N ASN A 141 4.32 -2.48 -1.46
CA ASN A 141 4.70 -1.29 -2.22
C ASN A 141 5.27 -1.60 -3.61
N VAL A 142 5.93 -2.75 -3.79
CA VAL A 142 6.34 -3.23 -5.13
C VAL A 142 5.09 -3.44 -5.99
N PHE A 143 4.09 -4.14 -5.43
CA PHE A 143 2.80 -4.36 -6.09
C PHE A 143 2.06 -3.05 -6.39
N LEU A 144 1.97 -2.12 -5.44
CA LEU A 144 1.33 -0.82 -5.68
C LEU A 144 2.06 0.00 -6.75
N SER A 145 3.39 -0.02 -6.73
CA SER A 145 4.21 0.63 -7.74
C SER A 145 3.90 0.07 -9.14
N TYR A 146 3.86 -1.27 -9.27
CA TYR A 146 3.48 -1.93 -10.50
C TYR A 146 2.07 -1.53 -10.94
N MET A 147 1.08 -1.66 -10.06
CA MET A 147 -0.32 -1.31 -10.35
C MET A 147 -0.48 0.16 -10.78
N LYS A 148 0.33 1.06 -10.24
CA LYS A 148 0.29 2.48 -10.62
C LYS A 148 0.87 2.76 -12.00
N HIS A 149 1.85 1.98 -12.48
CA HIS A 149 2.63 2.32 -13.68
C HIS A 149 2.56 1.32 -14.84
N TYR A 150 1.98 0.13 -14.66
CA TYR A 150 1.97 -0.94 -15.69
C TYR A 150 1.35 -0.54 -17.05
N ASP A 151 0.48 0.47 -17.06
CA ASP A 151 -0.21 0.98 -18.24
C ASP A 151 0.49 2.17 -18.90
N GLN A 152 1.49 2.76 -18.25
CA GLN A 152 2.25 3.90 -18.77
C GLN A 152 3.28 3.50 -19.84
N HIS A 153 3.48 2.19 -20.02
CA HIS A 153 4.43 1.60 -20.97
C HIS A 153 3.77 0.97 -22.20
N LYS A 154 2.47 1.23 -22.42
CA LYS A 154 1.73 0.86 -23.63
C LYS A 154 1.73 2.00 -24.64
#